data_AF-A0A411YY59-F1
#
_entry.id   AF-A0A411YY59-F1
#
_cell.length_a   1.000
_cell.length_b   1.000
_cell.length_c   1.000
_cell.angle_alpha   90.00
_cell.angle_beta   90.00
_cell.angle_gamma   90.00
#
_symmetry.space_group_name_H-M   'P 1'
#
loop_
_entity.id
_entity.type
_entity.pdbx_description
1 polymer ?
#
loop_
_entity_poly.entity_id
_entity_poly.type
_entity_poly.pdbx_seq_one_letter_code
_entity_poly.pdbx_strand_id
1 'polypeptide(L)'
;MTKKIDTILADVRNSLMAGNYGQLATLIPALETAEAQVPSNDLARLKALKAEAERTAHCLQAALSGVRAARRRVAEISEAAKGLTTYDREGHKATVPNGAPASRRV
;
A
#
# COMPACT_ATOMS: atom_id res chain seq x y z
N MET A 1 -23.76 -3.81 18.55
CA MET A 1 -24.16 -4.82 17.53
C MET A 1 -22.90 -5.54 17.10
N THR A 2 -22.75 -6.82 17.43
CA THR A 2 -21.54 -7.58 17.13
C THR A 2 -21.53 -7.96 15.65
N LYS A 3 -20.50 -7.51 14.92
CA LYS A 3 -20.39 -7.73 13.47
C LYS A 3 -19.80 -9.12 13.22
N LYS A 4 -20.35 -9.88 12.27
CA LYS A 4 -19.88 -11.24 11.95
C LYS A 4 -18.51 -11.18 11.29
N ILE A 5 -17.61 -12.10 11.63
CA ILE A 5 -16.22 -12.12 11.13
C ILE A 5 -16.12 -12.08 9.60
N ASP A 6 -17.00 -12.79 8.87
CA ASP A 6 -17.01 -12.75 7.39
C ASP A 6 -17.23 -11.36 6.84
N THR A 7 -18.15 -10.60 7.43
CA THR A 7 -18.47 -9.25 6.97
C THR A 7 -17.30 -8.31 7.24
N ILE A 8 -16.56 -8.53 8.33
CA ILE A 8 -15.35 -7.77 8.63
C ILE A 8 -14.26 -8.09 7.61
N LEU A 9 -14.04 -9.37 7.26
CA LEU A 9 -13.08 -9.76 6.21
C LEU A 9 -13.44 -9.19 4.84
N ALA A 10 -14.73 -9.20 4.48
CA ALA A 10 -15.21 -8.59 3.26
C ALA A 10 -14.98 -7.07 3.25
N ASP A 11 -15.23 -6.37 4.36
CA ASP A 11 -14.98 -4.93 4.50
C ASP A 11 -13.49 -4.60 4.42
N VAL A 12 -12.63 -5.42 5.02
CA VAL A 12 -11.17 -5.29 4.89
C VAL A 12 -10.78 -5.37 3.42
N ARG A 13 -11.26 -6.38 2.69
CA ARG A 13 -10.97 -6.53 1.26
C ARG A 13 -11.50 -5.34 0.45
N ASN A 14 -12.72 -4.89 0.69
CA ASN A 14 -13.30 -3.74 -0.01
C ASN A 14 -12.49 -2.47 0.24
N SER A 15 -12.06 -2.24 1.50
CA SER A 15 -11.21 -1.11 1.88
C SER A 15 -9.85 -1.15 1.17
N LEU A 16 -9.26 -2.35 1.04
CA LEU A 16 -8.00 -2.55 0.31
C LEU A 16 -8.14 -2.25 -1.18
N MET A 17 -9.21 -2.72 -1.81
CA MET A 17 -9.48 -2.46 -3.23
C MET A 17 -9.78 -0.98 -3.49
N ALA A 18 -10.44 -0.30 -2.55
CA ALA A 18 -10.69 1.13 -2.61
C ALA A 18 -9.46 2.00 -2.25
N GLY A 19 -8.35 1.40 -1.82
CA GLY A 19 -7.17 2.13 -1.35
C GLY A 19 -7.37 2.88 -0.03
N ASN A 20 -8.45 2.60 0.72
CA ASN A 20 -8.74 3.25 1.99
C ASN A 20 -8.02 2.54 3.15
N TYR A 21 -6.70 2.67 3.20
CA TYR A 21 -5.89 2.01 4.22
C TYR A 21 -6.13 2.56 5.63
N GLY A 22 -6.61 3.80 5.75
CA GLY A 22 -6.96 4.40 7.05
C GLY A 22 -8.09 3.66 7.77
N GLN A 23 -9.05 3.10 7.03
CA GLN A 23 -10.12 2.28 7.62
C GLN A 23 -9.61 0.96 8.23
N LEU A 24 -8.48 0.42 7.76
CA LEU A 24 -7.97 -0.87 8.25
C LEU A 24 -7.67 -0.83 9.76
N ALA A 25 -7.09 0.27 10.24
CA ALA A 25 -6.79 0.46 11.66
C ALA A 25 -8.06 0.38 12.55
N THR A 26 -9.20 0.84 12.01
CA THR A 26 -10.48 0.81 12.72
C THR A 26 -11.13 -0.58 12.73
N LEU A 27 -10.78 -1.44 11.76
CA LEU A 27 -11.35 -2.78 11.61
C LEU A 27 -10.60 -3.84 12.43
N ILE A 28 -9.34 -3.60 12.82
CA ILE A 28 -8.53 -4.55 13.60
C ILE A 28 -9.19 -4.96 14.93
N PRO A 29 -9.62 -4.03 15.80
CA PRO A 29 -10.21 -4.43 17.09
C PRO A 29 -11.52 -5.22 16.94
N ALA A 30 -12.31 -4.87 15.91
CA ALA A 30 -13.53 -5.59 15.58
C ALA A 30 -13.24 -7.02 15.09
N LEU A 31 -12.16 -7.21 14.33
CA LEU A 31 -11.72 -8.51 13.85
C LEU A 31 -11.26 -9.41 15.02
N GLU A 32 -10.43 -8.90 15.92
CA GLU A 32 -9.94 -9.62 17.10
C GLU A 32 -11.10 -10.06 18.01
N THR A 33 -12.07 -9.16 18.22
CA THR A 33 -13.28 -9.47 19.01
C THR A 33 -14.14 -10.55 18.34
N ALA A 34 -14.27 -10.49 17.01
CA ALA A 34 -15.08 -11.44 16.27
C ALA A 34 -14.40 -12.82 16.17
N GLU A 35 -13.07 -12.88 16.12
CA GLU A 35 -12.28 -14.12 16.12
C GLU A 35 -12.52 -14.93 17.41
N ALA A 36 -12.50 -14.27 18.57
CA ALA A 36 -12.79 -14.91 19.85
C ALA A 36 -14.20 -15.52 19.95
N GLN A 37 -15.11 -15.12 19.06
CA GLN A 37 -16.51 -15.58 19.05
C GLN A 37 -16.80 -16.62 17.96
N VAL A 38 -15.79 -17.06 17.21
CA VAL A 38 -15.98 -18.04 16.14
C VAL A 38 -16.33 -19.41 16.76
N PRO A 39 -17.51 -19.98 16.46
CA PRO A 39 -17.87 -21.29 16.97
C PRO A 39 -17.03 -22.38 16.30
N SER A 40 -16.49 -23.29 17.09
CA SER A 40 -15.60 -24.37 16.63
C SER A 40 -16.32 -25.65 16.18
N ASN A 41 -17.65 -25.70 16.29
CA ASN A 41 -18.45 -26.90 16.07
C ASN A 41 -18.94 -27.08 14.62
N ASP A 42 -18.71 -26.12 13.72
CA ASP A 42 -19.14 -26.20 12.32
C ASP A 42 -17.94 -26.18 11.36
N LEU A 43 -17.54 -27.37 10.93
CA LEU A 43 -16.40 -27.56 10.01
C LEU A 43 -16.62 -26.88 8.65
N ALA A 44 -17.84 -26.92 8.11
CA ALA A 44 -18.13 -26.32 6.80
C ALA A 44 -17.98 -24.80 6.88
N ARG A 45 -18.49 -24.21 7.96
CA ARG A 45 -18.34 -22.79 8.25
C ARG A 45 -16.89 -22.38 8.41
N LEU A 46 -16.09 -23.13 9.18
CA LEU A 46 -14.67 -22.85 9.39
C LEU A 46 -13.87 -22.94 8.07
N LYS A 47 -14.19 -23.89 7.19
CA LYS A 47 -13.56 -23.99 5.86
C LYS A 47 -13.87 -22.77 4.99
N ALA A 48 -15.13 -22.32 4.97
CA ALA A 48 -15.52 -21.12 4.23
C ALA A 48 -14.81 -19.87 4.78
N LEU A 49 -14.74 -19.73 6.10
CA LEU A 49 -14.05 -18.63 6.77
C LEU A 49 -12.55 -18.63 6.44
N LYS A 50 -11.89 -19.79 6.51
CA LYS A 50 -10.49 -19.93 6.11
C LYS A 50 -10.25 -19.48 4.66
N ALA A 51 -11.09 -19.92 3.73
CA ALA A 51 -10.97 -19.52 2.32
C ALA A 51 -11.19 -18.01 2.11
N GLU A 52 -12.05 -17.38 2.89
CA GLU A 52 -12.24 -15.91 2.88
C GLU A 52 -11.03 -15.17 3.45
N ALA A 53 -10.46 -15.68 4.55
CA ALA A 53 -9.27 -15.13 5.17
C ALA A 53 -8.05 -15.23 4.24
N GLU A 54 -7.83 -16.37 3.59
CA GLU A 54 -6.74 -16.59 2.62
C GLU A 54 -6.85 -15.63 1.44
N ARG A 55 -8.05 -15.48 0.86
CA ARG A 55 -8.29 -14.50 -0.22
C ARG A 55 -7.96 -13.08 0.21
N THR A 56 -8.37 -12.71 1.42
CA THR A 56 -8.11 -11.37 1.97
C THR A 56 -6.62 -11.16 2.26
N ALA A 57 -5.92 -12.18 2.76
CA ALA A 57 -4.47 -12.15 2.98
C ALA A 57 -3.69 -11.97 1.66
N HIS A 58 -4.09 -12.65 0.58
CA HIS A 58 -3.49 -12.43 -0.74
C HIS A 58 -3.70 -10.99 -1.23
N CYS A 59 -4.90 -10.42 -1.06
CA CYS A 59 -5.14 -9.01 -1.39
C CYS A 59 -4.27 -8.06 -0.57
N LEU A 60 -4.07 -8.32 0.73
CA LEU A 60 -3.17 -7.53 1.59
C LEU A 60 -1.73 -7.56 1.09
N GLN A 61 -1.22 -8.74 0.75
CA GLN A 61 0.14 -8.90 0.23
C GLN A 61 0.33 -8.14 -1.09
N ALA A 62 -0.63 -8.25 -2.01
CA ALA A 62 -0.62 -7.53 -3.27
C ALA A 62 -0.66 -6.01 -3.05
N ALA A 63 -1.55 -5.52 -2.18
CA ALA A 63 -1.64 -4.11 -1.83
C ALA A 63 -0.34 -3.57 -1.22
N LEU A 64 0.29 -4.33 -0.32
CA LEU A 64 1.57 -3.96 0.29
C LEU A 64 2.69 -3.83 -0.75
N SER A 65 2.75 -4.76 -1.71
CA SER A 65 3.68 -4.69 -2.84
C SER A 65 3.44 -3.43 -3.68
N GLY A 66 2.17 -3.15 -4.00
CA GLY A 66 1.76 -1.94 -4.74
C GLY A 66 2.16 -0.65 -4.04
N VAL A 67 1.91 -0.53 -2.73
CA VAL A 67 2.30 0.64 -1.92
C VAL A 67 3.81 0.83 -1.90
N ARG A 68 4.60 -0.26 -1.78
CA ARG A 68 6.06 -0.18 -1.84
C ARG A 68 6.56 0.30 -3.19
N ALA A 69 5.98 -0.21 -4.28
CA ALA A 69 6.30 0.22 -5.64
C ALA A 69 5.96 1.71 -5.86
N ALA A 70 4.78 2.14 -5.40
CA ALA A 70 4.36 3.55 -5.48
C ALA A 70 5.32 4.46 -4.69
N ARG A 71 5.69 4.09 -3.47
CA ARG A 71 6.67 4.84 -2.66
C ARG A 71 8.03 4.95 -3.35
N ARG A 72 8.52 3.84 -3.93
CA ARG A 72 9.75 3.85 -4.72
C ARG A 72 9.64 4.82 -5.90
N ARG A 73 8.52 4.79 -6.63
CA ARG A 73 8.30 5.66 -7.77
C ARG A 73 8.27 7.14 -7.39
N VAL A 74 7.62 7.48 -6.28
CA VAL A 74 7.62 8.85 -5.74
C VAL A 74 9.04 9.29 -5.37
N ALA A 75 9.83 8.42 -4.74
CA ALA A 75 11.22 8.73 -4.42
C ALA A 75 12.07 8.98 -5.68
N GLU A 76 11.94 8.14 -6.70
CA GLU A 76 12.62 8.33 -7.99
C GLU A 76 12.26 9.67 -8.65
N ILE A 77 10.98 10.05 -8.65
CA ILE A 77 10.52 11.33 -9.18
C ILE A 77 11.08 12.50 -8.35
N SER A 78 11.05 12.40 -7.03
CA SER A 78 11.58 13.42 -6.13
C SER A 78 13.09 13.59 -6.27
N GLU A 79 13.86 12.51 -6.44
CA GLU A 79 15.29 12.60 -6.72
C GLU A 79 15.57 13.21 -8.09
N ALA A 80 14.83 12.78 -9.13
CA ALA A 80 14.96 13.37 -10.46
C ALA A 80 14.64 14.87 -10.46
N ALA A 81 13.68 15.31 -9.64
CA ALA A 81 13.31 16.71 -9.50
C ALA A 81 14.43 17.59 -8.91
N LYS A 82 15.37 17.03 -8.14
CA LYS A 82 16.50 17.78 -7.55
C LYS A 82 17.55 18.23 -8.58
N GLY A 83 17.46 17.76 -9.82
CA GLY A 83 18.37 18.11 -10.91
C GLY A 83 19.29 16.96 -11.32
N LEU A 84 19.94 17.12 -12.46
CA LEU A 84 20.82 16.10 -13.03
C LEU A 84 22.26 16.38 -12.61
N THR A 85 22.84 15.49 -11.82
CA THR A 85 24.29 15.54 -11.54
C THR A 85 25.05 14.97 -12.71
N THR A 86 25.69 15.84 -13.49
CA THR A 86 26.56 15.49 -14.61
C THR A 86 28.02 15.80 -14.28
N TYR A 87 28.94 15.35 -15.11
CA TYR A 87 30.33 15.80 -15.05
C TYR A 87 30.50 17.03 -15.96
N ASP A 88 31.21 18.04 -15.49
CA ASP A 88 31.60 19.17 -16.31
C ASP A 88 32.74 18.78 -17.28
N ARG A 89 33.18 19.73 -18.10
CA ARG A 89 34.25 19.53 -19.10
C ARG A 89 35.63 19.27 -18.47
N GLU A 90 35.78 19.55 -17.18
CA GLU A 90 37.01 19.36 -16.41
C GLU A 90 36.98 18.04 -15.61
N GLY A 91 35.85 17.30 -15.66
CA GLY A 91 35.66 16.03 -14.96
C GLY A 91 35.14 16.16 -13.53
N HIS A 92 34.71 17.35 -13.09
CA HIS A 92 34.13 17.55 -11.76
C HIS A 92 32.61 17.33 -11.77
N LYS A 93 32.05 16.92 -10.62
CA LYS A 93 30.59 16.76 -10.46
C LYS A 93 29.91 18.14 -10.44
N ALA A 94 29.00 18.37 -11.38
CA ALA A 94 28.14 19.55 -11.46
C ALA A 94 26.67 19.14 -11.43
N THR A 95 25.86 19.77 -10.57
CA THR A 95 24.40 19.54 -10.56
C THR A 95 23.74 20.57 -11.46
N VAL A 96 23.07 20.12 -12.52
CA VAL A 96 22.25 20.97 -13.39
C VAL A 96 20.84 21.01 -12.78
N PRO A 97 20.36 22.16 -12.26
CA PRO A 97 19.02 22.26 -11.73
C PRO A 97 17.98 21.98 -12.82
N ASN A 98 16.86 21.35 -12.46
CA ASN A 98 15.74 21.25 -13.39
C ASN A 98 15.06 22.61 -13.53
N GLY A 99 15.44 23.34 -14.57
CA GLY A 99 14.86 24.60 -15.00
C GLY A 99 15.52 24.99 -16.31
N ALA A 100 14.73 25.46 -17.29
CA ALA A 100 15.28 25.87 -18.59
C ALA A 100 16.45 26.84 -18.33
N PRO A 101 17.65 26.59 -18.89
CA PRO A 101 18.73 27.57 -18.76
C PRO A 101 18.20 28.86 -19.38
N ALA A 102 18.21 29.94 -18.61
CA ALA A 102 17.98 31.27 -19.15
C ALA A 102 19.02 31.43 -20.26
N SER A 103 18.57 31.27 -21.51
CA SER A 103 19.43 31.33 -22.67
C SER A 103 20.06 32.71 -22.67
N ARG A 104 21.34 32.79 -22.28
CA ARG A 104 22.15 33.97 -22.55
C ARG A 104 22.41 33.94 -24.06
N ARG A 105 21.49 34.53 -24.82
CA ARG A 105 21.73 34.88 -26.22
C ARG A 105 22.79 35.99 -26.20
N VAL A 106 23.95 35.70 -26.79
CA VAL A 106 24.96 36.69 -27.21
C VAL A 106 24.95 36.66 -28.73
#